data_AF-A0A847BGI3-F1
#
_entry.id   AF-A0A847BGI3-F1
#
_cell.length_a   1.000
_cell.length_b   1.000
_cell.length_c   1.000
_cell.angle_alpha   90.00
_cell.angle_beta   90.00
_cell.angle_gamma   90.00
#
_symmetry.space_group_name_H-M   'P 1'
#
loop_
_entity.id
_entity.type
_entity.pdbx_description
1 polymer ?
#
loop_
_entity_poly.entity_id
_entity_poly.type
_entity_poly.pdbx_seq_one_letter_code
_entity_poly.pdbx_strand_id
1 'polypeptide(L)'
;MSLSQNQIFRTLLGVALFAVLLLGYQPSAEANRTCPDAKLFSQKLITDVCWSCLFPIRIMGASLGGGNVPSGASNQALCLCHDNLGVPEPGMGVGYWEPARLVEVVRQAGCAPSLMGTTLPGASRRFQGTPGAGEDDISDHGFYHYHYYAFPLLLMLDLFTPGGCMSDGMMDFDIMYLSELDPTWNNDQLAFFTNPEAAAVANLPAQSACMIDAAYTATGNVNNAMWWCAGAWGSLYPLSGKVPTTGFANMTSLSSAKAIGALHRRGLAQRT
;
A
#
# COMPACT_ATOMS: atom_id res chain seq x y z
N MET A 1 37.03 48.14 -25.81
CA MET A 1 37.37 46.80 -25.26
C MET A 1 37.00 45.76 -26.32
N SER A 2 37.93 45.44 -27.21
CA SER A 2 37.75 44.43 -28.26
C SER A 2 38.08 43.06 -27.69
N LEU A 3 37.06 42.27 -27.38
CA LEU A 3 37.24 40.85 -27.10
C LEU A 3 37.75 40.18 -28.38
N SER A 4 38.92 39.56 -28.31
CA SER A 4 39.53 38.83 -29.42
C SER A 4 38.57 37.74 -29.91
N GLN A 5 38.38 37.63 -31.23
CA GLN A 5 37.53 36.65 -31.90
C GLN A 5 37.80 35.20 -31.45
N ASN A 6 39.03 34.91 -31.03
CA ASN A 6 39.45 33.62 -30.46
C ASN A 6 38.86 33.31 -29.08
N GLN A 7 38.55 34.33 -28.28
CA GLN A 7 37.92 34.14 -26.96
C GLN A 7 36.46 33.74 -27.10
N ILE A 8 35.73 34.37 -28.02
CA ILE A 8 34.32 34.07 -28.29
C ILE A 8 34.15 32.64 -28.83
N PHE A 9 35.03 32.23 -29.75
CA PHE A 9 34.98 30.88 -30.31
C PHE A 9 35.27 29.80 -29.26
N ARG A 10 36.21 30.05 -28.34
CA ARG A 10 36.52 29.15 -27.22
C ARG A 10 35.37 29.03 -26.23
N THR A 11 34.70 30.13 -25.89
CA THR A 11 33.52 30.10 -25.02
C THR A 11 32.35 29.38 -25.67
N LEU A 12 32.10 29.59 -26.97
CA LEU A 12 31.02 28.89 -27.69
C LEU A 12 31.30 27.39 -27.82
N LEU A 13 32.55 26.99 -28.07
CA LEU A 13 32.93 25.57 -28.10
C LEU A 13 32.77 24.92 -26.72
N GLY A 14 33.15 25.64 -25.65
CA GLY A 14 33.00 25.17 -24.27
C GLY A 14 31.54 24.98 -23.86
N VAL A 15 30.66 25.93 -24.21
CA VAL A 15 29.22 25.85 -23.94
C VAL A 15 28.57 24.74 -24.76
N ALA A 16 28.96 24.55 -26.02
CA ALA A 16 28.47 23.46 -26.86
C ALA A 16 28.90 22.08 -26.32
N LEU A 17 30.14 21.93 -25.87
CA LEU A 17 30.61 20.69 -25.23
C LEU A 17 29.87 20.40 -23.92
N PHE A 18 29.62 21.43 -23.11
CA PHE A 18 28.88 21.29 -21.85
C PHE A 18 27.40 20.91 -22.08
N ALA A 19 26.77 21.48 -23.12
CA ALA A 19 25.41 21.12 -23.53
C ALA A 19 25.31 19.68 -24.07
N VAL A 20 26.32 19.21 -24.80
CA VAL A 20 26.38 17.81 -25.30
C VAL A 20 26.62 16.82 -24.15
N LEU A 21 27.42 17.18 -23.15
CA LEU A 21 27.62 16.38 -21.94
C LEU A 21 26.35 16.28 -21.07
N LEU A 22 25.55 17.34 -21.00
CA LEU A 22 24.26 17.34 -20.30
C LEU A 22 23.18 16.54 -21.04
N LEU A 23 23.20 16.52 -22.38
CA LEU A 23 22.26 15.74 -23.20
C LEU A 23 22.64 14.25 -23.29
N GLY A 24 23.89 13.90 -23.00
CA GLY A 24 24.40 12.52 -23.05
C GLY A 24 24.24 11.71 -21.75
N TYR A 25 23.88 12.36 -20.63
CA TYR A 25 23.66 11.66 -19.36
C TYR A 25 22.23 11.09 -19.31
N GLN A 26 22.03 9.97 -20.01
CA GLN A 26 20.88 9.10 -19.75
C GLN A 26 21.30 8.16 -18.62
N PRO A 27 20.78 8.31 -17.38
CA PRO A 27 20.96 7.27 -16.38
C PRO A 27 20.36 6.00 -16.97
N SER A 28 21.23 5.02 -17.22
CA SER A 28 20.81 3.71 -17.68
C SER A 28 20.06 3.07 -16.52
N ALA A 29 18.73 3.22 -16.49
CA ALA A 29 17.89 2.40 -15.63
C ALA A 29 18.02 0.96 -16.13
N GLU A 30 18.96 0.22 -15.56
CA GLU A 30 19.08 -1.21 -15.76
C GLU A 30 17.74 -1.80 -15.30
N ALA A 31 16.92 -2.23 -16.25
CA ALA A 31 15.65 -2.88 -15.95
C ALA A 31 15.97 -4.21 -15.26
N ASN A 32 16.08 -4.16 -13.93
CA ASN A 32 16.31 -5.34 -13.12
C ASN A 32 15.10 -6.26 -13.31
N ARG A 33 15.26 -7.31 -14.13
CA ARG A 33 14.17 -8.24 -14.43
C ARG A 33 13.65 -8.97 -13.20
N THR A 34 14.44 -9.00 -12.13
CA THR A 34 14.07 -9.66 -10.88
C THR A 34 13.23 -8.76 -9.98
N CYS A 35 13.52 -7.44 -9.98
CA CYS A 35 12.75 -6.45 -9.26
C CYS A 35 12.26 -5.33 -10.21
N PRO A 36 11.06 -5.47 -10.81
CA PRO A 36 10.55 -4.48 -11.73
C PRO A 36 10.14 -3.19 -11.00
N ASP A 37 10.44 -2.06 -11.62
CA ASP A 37 9.97 -0.74 -11.17
C ASP A 37 8.46 -0.57 -11.46
N ALA A 38 7.67 -0.30 -10.41
CA ALA A 38 6.25 0.00 -10.54
C ALA A 38 6.00 1.37 -11.20
N LYS A 39 7.02 2.24 -11.20
CA LYS A 39 7.01 3.63 -11.64
C LYS A 39 5.99 4.46 -10.87
N LEU A 40 5.87 4.20 -9.56
CA LEU A 40 4.89 4.84 -8.69
C LEU A 40 5.00 6.37 -8.73
N PHE A 41 6.21 6.91 -8.55
CA PHE A 41 6.50 8.35 -8.58
C PHE A 41 6.68 8.95 -9.97
N SER A 42 6.15 8.29 -11.01
CA SER A 42 6.16 8.81 -12.37
C SER A 42 4.83 9.46 -12.73
N GLN A 43 4.61 9.73 -14.02
CA GLN A 43 3.31 10.15 -14.56
C GLN A 43 2.14 9.24 -14.13
N LYS A 44 2.43 7.97 -13.82
CA LYS A 44 1.45 7.00 -13.32
C LYS A 44 0.77 7.40 -12.00
N LEU A 45 1.43 8.19 -11.18
CA LEU A 45 0.84 8.72 -9.94
C LEU A 45 -0.45 9.50 -10.23
N ILE A 46 -0.51 10.17 -11.38
CA ILE A 46 -1.65 11.00 -11.78
C ILE A 46 -2.59 10.21 -12.68
N THR A 47 -2.09 9.33 -13.54
CA THR A 47 -2.95 8.62 -14.51
C THR A 47 -3.65 7.39 -13.95
N ASP A 48 -3.01 6.68 -13.02
CA ASP A 48 -3.48 5.36 -12.57
C ASP A 48 -4.29 5.47 -11.26
N VAL A 49 -4.27 6.63 -10.60
CA VAL A 49 -5.11 6.91 -9.43
C VAL A 49 -6.51 7.30 -9.86
N CYS A 50 -7.52 6.66 -9.25
CA CYS A 50 -8.92 6.98 -9.49
C CYS A 50 -9.34 8.27 -8.76
N TRP A 51 -9.13 9.43 -9.39
CA TRP A 51 -9.54 10.73 -8.83
C TRP A 51 -11.05 10.89 -8.64
N SER A 52 -11.86 10.19 -9.46
CA SER A 52 -13.31 10.15 -9.27
C SER A 52 -13.73 9.33 -8.05
N CYS A 53 -12.88 8.42 -7.57
CA CYS A 53 -13.15 7.59 -6.39
C CYS A 53 -12.94 8.36 -5.08
N LEU A 54 -12.36 9.57 -5.11
CA LEU A 54 -12.23 10.44 -3.93
C LEU A 54 -13.59 10.91 -3.40
N PHE A 55 -14.61 10.91 -4.27
CA PHE A 55 -15.95 11.33 -3.94
C PHE A 55 -16.75 10.23 -3.20
N PRO A 56 -17.67 10.62 -2.31
CA PRO A 56 -18.09 11.99 -2.02
C PRO A 56 -17.13 12.71 -1.07
N ILE A 57 -16.82 13.97 -1.38
CA ILE A 57 -16.08 14.87 -0.48
C ILE A 57 -17.11 15.57 0.40
N ARG A 58 -17.06 15.32 1.69
CA ARG A 58 -17.94 15.88 2.70
C ARG A 58 -17.23 17.01 3.43
N ILE A 59 -17.83 18.20 3.44
CA ILE A 59 -17.32 19.37 4.16
C ILE A 59 -18.44 19.86 5.07
N MET A 60 -18.19 19.91 6.37
CA MET A 60 -19.19 20.29 7.39
C MET A 60 -20.51 19.47 7.29
N GLY A 61 -20.43 18.20 6.87
CA GLY A 61 -21.59 17.33 6.67
C GLY A 61 -22.33 17.52 5.33
N ALA A 62 -22.01 18.55 4.55
CA ALA A 62 -22.50 18.71 3.18
C ALA A 62 -21.67 17.86 2.21
N SER A 63 -22.33 17.12 1.33
CA SER A 63 -21.68 16.22 0.37
C SER A 63 -21.51 16.89 -0.99
N LEU A 64 -20.29 16.87 -1.51
CA LEU A 64 -19.97 17.25 -2.88
C LEU A 64 -19.71 15.97 -3.69
N GLY A 65 -20.29 15.91 -4.89
CA GLY A 65 -20.23 14.72 -5.75
C GLY A 65 -21.17 13.60 -5.31
N GLY A 66 -21.18 12.53 -6.11
CA GLY A 66 -21.92 11.30 -5.83
C GLY A 66 -20.98 10.18 -5.40
N GLY A 67 -21.50 9.21 -4.64
CA GLY A 67 -20.75 8.03 -4.22
C GLY A 67 -21.29 7.45 -2.92
N ASN A 68 -20.76 6.29 -2.53
CA ASN A 68 -21.15 5.63 -1.30
C ASN A 68 -20.34 6.17 -0.12
N VAL A 69 -21.05 6.56 0.95
CA VAL A 69 -20.47 6.92 2.24
C VAL A 69 -20.47 5.66 3.12
N PRO A 70 -19.35 5.30 3.75
CA PRO A 70 -19.32 4.14 4.64
C PRO A 70 -20.21 4.39 5.87
N SER A 71 -20.81 3.33 6.41
CA SER A 71 -21.76 3.42 7.54
C SER A 71 -21.17 4.00 8.83
N GLY A 72 -19.84 4.06 8.95
CA GLY A 72 -19.12 4.64 10.09
C GLY A 72 -18.67 6.09 9.90
N ALA A 73 -18.99 6.76 8.78
CA ALA A 73 -18.53 8.12 8.53
C ALA A 73 -19.13 9.15 9.50
N SER A 74 -18.30 10.09 9.96
CA SER A 74 -18.75 11.20 10.81
C SER A 74 -19.60 12.20 10.03
N ASN A 75 -20.67 12.70 10.67
CA ASN A 75 -21.54 13.78 10.17
C ASN A 75 -21.35 15.09 10.93
N GLN A 76 -20.30 15.20 11.74
CA GLN A 76 -20.03 16.39 12.53
C GLN A 76 -19.58 17.54 11.64
N ALA A 77 -20.22 18.71 11.80
CA ALA A 77 -19.87 19.90 11.04
C ALA A 77 -18.58 20.56 11.55
N LEU A 78 -18.42 20.57 12.88
CA LEU A 78 -17.29 21.15 13.59
C LEU A 78 -16.60 20.05 14.42
N CYS A 79 -15.28 20.10 14.48
CA CYS A 79 -14.45 19.22 15.29
C CYS A 79 -13.49 20.05 16.15
N LEU A 80 -13.00 19.46 17.24
CA LEU A 80 -11.92 20.02 18.04
C LEU A 80 -10.72 19.10 17.88
N CYS A 81 -9.66 19.64 17.30
CA CYS A 81 -8.43 18.93 17.05
C CYS A 81 -7.40 19.37 18.09
N HIS A 82 -6.65 18.43 18.62
CA HIS A 82 -5.61 18.76 19.59
C HIS A 82 -4.28 18.75 18.87
N ASP A 83 -3.55 19.86 18.93
CA ASP A 83 -2.15 19.89 18.50
C ASP A 83 -1.29 19.00 19.42
N ASN A 84 -0.04 18.73 19.04
CA ASN A 84 0.96 18.02 19.85
C ASN A 84 1.16 18.65 21.25
N LEU A 85 0.86 19.94 21.40
CA LEU A 85 0.89 20.67 22.67
C LEU A 85 -0.42 20.55 23.49
N GLY A 86 -1.40 19.78 23.02
CA GLY A 86 -2.70 19.57 23.66
C GLY A 86 -3.64 20.78 23.59
N VAL A 87 -3.32 21.77 22.76
CA VAL A 87 -4.16 22.96 22.56
C VAL A 87 -5.32 22.58 21.64
N PRO A 88 -6.59 22.75 22.06
CA PRO A 88 -7.73 22.45 21.21
C PRO A 88 -7.92 23.54 20.16
N GLU A 89 -7.73 23.20 18.90
CA GLU A 89 -7.98 24.03 17.74
C GLU A 89 -9.35 23.68 17.13
N PRO A 90 -10.25 24.67 16.97
CA PRO A 90 -11.53 24.45 16.29
C PRO A 90 -11.29 24.20 14.80
N GLY A 91 -11.80 23.08 14.33
CA GLY A 91 -11.76 22.67 12.93
C GLY A 91 -13.15 22.38 12.37
N MET A 92 -13.19 22.06 11.08
CA MET A 92 -14.37 21.57 10.40
C MET A 92 -14.20 20.11 10.02
N GLY A 93 -15.29 19.34 10.10
CA GLY A 93 -15.27 17.95 9.67
C GLY A 93 -15.14 17.87 8.15
N VAL A 94 -14.05 17.27 7.68
CA VAL A 94 -13.87 16.88 6.28
C VAL A 94 -13.80 15.36 6.19
N GLY A 95 -14.45 14.79 5.19
CA GLY A 95 -14.42 13.34 4.94
C GLY A 95 -14.39 13.07 3.45
N TYR A 96 -13.51 12.18 3.02
CA TYR A 96 -13.34 11.82 1.62
C TYR A 96 -12.68 10.43 1.56
N TRP A 97 -12.70 9.80 0.40
CA TRP A 97 -11.92 8.58 0.18
C TRP A 97 -10.51 8.97 -0.21
N GLU A 98 -9.49 8.47 0.47
CA GLU A 98 -8.10 8.64 0.05
C GLU A 98 -7.36 7.31 0.04
N PRO A 99 -6.44 7.10 -0.91
CA PRO A 99 -5.38 6.13 -0.70
C PRO A 99 -4.50 6.65 0.45
N ALA A 100 -4.57 6.01 1.62
CA ALA A 100 -3.72 6.35 2.76
C ALA A 100 -2.52 5.39 2.89
N ARG A 101 -2.64 4.19 2.33
CA ARG A 101 -1.69 3.09 2.50
C ARG A 101 -1.47 2.36 1.19
N LEU A 102 -0.23 1.94 0.97
CA LEU A 102 0.15 1.11 -0.16
C LEU A 102 0.72 -0.21 0.36
N VAL A 103 0.13 -1.32 -0.07
CA VAL A 103 0.64 -2.66 0.22
C VAL A 103 1.22 -3.21 -1.07
N GLU A 104 2.54 -3.24 -1.18
CA GLU A 104 3.17 -3.93 -2.32
C GLU A 104 3.42 -5.38 -1.95
N VAL A 105 3.16 -6.29 -2.90
CA VAL A 105 3.30 -7.73 -2.71
C VAL A 105 4.35 -8.24 -3.69
N VAL A 106 5.38 -8.90 -3.16
CA VAL A 106 6.57 -9.29 -3.91
C VAL A 106 6.94 -10.75 -3.65
N ARG A 107 7.54 -11.41 -4.63
CA ARG A 107 8.07 -12.77 -4.46
C ARG A 107 9.54 -12.78 -4.09
N GLN A 108 10.31 -11.83 -4.64
CA GLN A 108 11.70 -11.69 -4.27
C GLN A 108 11.80 -10.94 -2.96
N ALA A 109 12.38 -11.58 -1.96
CA ALA A 109 12.63 -10.95 -0.67
C ALA A 109 13.47 -9.68 -0.86
N GLY A 110 12.99 -8.56 -0.31
CA GLY A 110 13.65 -7.26 -0.38
C GLY A 110 13.51 -6.53 -1.71
N CYS A 111 12.80 -7.07 -2.70
CA CYS A 111 12.48 -6.29 -3.89
C CYS A 111 11.43 -5.24 -3.56
N ALA A 112 11.70 -3.96 -3.83
CA ALA A 112 10.76 -2.86 -3.61
C ALA A 112 10.36 -2.18 -4.94
N PRO A 113 9.33 -2.69 -5.64
CA PRO A 113 8.81 -2.08 -6.86
C PRO A 113 8.37 -0.63 -6.69
N SER A 114 7.80 -0.26 -5.53
CA SER A 114 7.34 1.10 -5.22
C SER A 114 8.51 2.08 -5.05
N LEU A 115 9.67 1.58 -4.65
CA LEU A 115 10.92 2.34 -4.54
C LEU A 115 11.80 2.15 -5.78
N MET A 116 11.22 2.42 -6.96
CA MET A 116 11.93 2.37 -8.26
C MET A 116 12.54 1.01 -8.62
N GLY A 117 12.02 -0.10 -8.05
CA GLY A 117 12.57 -1.43 -8.26
C GLY A 117 13.91 -1.68 -7.54
N THR A 118 14.20 -0.92 -6.49
CA THR A 118 15.41 -1.14 -5.68
C THR A 118 15.33 -2.44 -4.86
N THR A 119 16.48 -3.02 -4.54
CA THR A 119 16.56 -4.17 -3.64
C THR A 119 17.03 -3.70 -2.26
N LEU A 120 16.15 -3.81 -1.27
CA LEU A 120 16.41 -3.45 0.13
C LEU A 120 17.46 -4.40 0.74
N PRO A 121 18.45 -3.86 1.46
CA PRO A 121 19.43 -4.67 2.17
C PRO A 121 18.79 -5.39 3.37
N GLY A 122 19.30 -6.57 3.73
CA GLY A 122 18.84 -7.32 4.90
C GLY A 122 17.83 -8.44 4.59
N ALA A 123 17.26 -8.47 3.39
CA ALA A 123 16.46 -9.60 2.95
C ALA A 123 17.33 -10.80 2.57
N SER A 124 17.06 -11.96 3.18
CA SER A 124 17.77 -13.19 2.83
C SER A 124 17.20 -13.82 1.58
N ARG A 125 18.06 -14.23 0.64
CA ARG A 125 17.67 -15.05 -0.52
C ARG A 125 16.99 -16.37 -0.13
N ARG A 126 17.13 -16.82 1.13
CA ARG A 126 16.44 -18.00 1.66
C ARG A 126 14.93 -17.82 1.75
N PHE A 127 14.44 -16.59 1.86
CA PHE A 127 13.02 -16.27 1.92
C PHE A 127 12.46 -15.97 0.52
N GLN A 128 13.02 -16.54 -0.53
CA GLN A 128 12.45 -16.36 -1.87
C GLN A 128 11.04 -16.96 -1.92
N GLY A 129 10.06 -16.15 -2.33
CA GLY A 129 8.71 -16.57 -2.58
C GLY A 129 8.53 -17.37 -3.86
N THR A 130 7.42 -18.09 -3.91
CA THR A 130 7.05 -18.99 -5.00
C THR A 130 5.60 -18.70 -5.39
N PRO A 131 5.25 -18.71 -6.69
CA PRO A 131 3.85 -18.66 -7.09
C PRO A 131 3.08 -19.96 -6.76
N GLY A 132 3.77 -21.01 -6.31
CA GLY A 132 3.21 -22.36 -6.19
C GLY A 132 3.49 -23.22 -7.43
N ALA A 133 3.13 -24.49 -7.37
CA ALA A 133 2.96 -25.37 -8.52
C ALA A 133 1.71 -24.96 -9.33
N GLY A 134 1.88 -24.75 -10.64
CA GLY A 134 0.80 -24.32 -11.56
C GLY A 134 -0.22 -25.41 -11.89
N GLU A 135 -0.46 -26.34 -10.98
CA GLU A 135 -1.41 -27.44 -11.12
C GLU A 135 -2.82 -27.03 -10.59
N ASP A 136 -2.92 -25.88 -9.89
CA ASP A 136 -4.14 -25.30 -9.29
C ASP A 136 -4.84 -26.24 -8.28
N ASP A 137 -4.06 -27.11 -7.65
CA ASP A 137 -4.50 -28.00 -6.58
C ASP A 137 -4.67 -27.21 -5.26
N ILE A 138 -5.71 -27.54 -4.49
CA ILE A 138 -5.97 -26.94 -3.16
C ILE A 138 -4.80 -27.18 -2.17
N SER A 139 -3.99 -28.21 -2.39
CA SER A 139 -2.82 -28.52 -1.57
C SER A 139 -1.59 -27.67 -1.88
N ASP A 140 -1.61 -26.93 -2.98
CA ASP A 140 -0.48 -26.10 -3.36
C ASP A 140 -0.60 -24.69 -2.80
N HIS A 141 0.56 -24.16 -2.39
CA HIS A 141 0.65 -22.87 -1.72
C HIS A 141 1.74 -22.01 -2.34
N GLY A 142 1.35 -20.81 -2.74
CA GLY A 142 2.28 -19.72 -3.03
C GLY A 142 2.78 -19.06 -1.75
N PHE A 143 3.94 -18.43 -1.83
CA PHE A 143 4.51 -17.61 -0.78
C PHE A 143 4.88 -16.23 -1.32
N TYR A 144 4.40 -15.19 -0.65
CA TYR A 144 4.64 -13.80 -1.01
C TYR A 144 5.04 -12.99 0.23
N HIS A 145 5.94 -12.04 -0.01
CA HIS A 145 6.28 -10.97 0.90
C HIS A 145 5.41 -9.74 0.63
N TYR A 146 5.28 -8.89 1.65
CA TYR A 146 4.72 -7.57 1.49
C TYR A 146 5.61 -6.50 2.11
N HIS A 147 5.56 -5.32 1.53
CA HIS A 147 6.01 -4.10 2.19
C HIS A 147 4.81 -3.15 2.33
N TYR A 148 4.65 -2.61 3.54
CA TYR A 148 3.56 -1.72 3.90
C TYR A 148 4.09 -0.31 3.96
N TYR A 149 3.52 0.59 3.17
CA TYR A 149 3.92 1.99 3.10
C TYR A 149 2.80 2.91 3.59
N ALA A 150 3.20 3.97 4.26
CA ALA A 150 2.36 5.17 4.33
C ALA A 150 2.35 5.82 2.96
N PHE A 151 1.17 6.14 2.45
CA PHE A 151 1.01 6.80 1.17
C PHE A 151 -0.13 7.81 1.23
N PRO A 152 -0.01 8.88 2.03
CA PRO A 152 -1.04 9.91 2.15
C PRO A 152 -1.05 10.80 0.90
N LEU A 153 -1.62 10.30 -0.20
CA LEU A 153 -1.44 10.88 -1.53
C LEU A 153 -1.91 12.35 -1.62
N LEU A 154 -3.07 12.65 -1.04
CA LEU A 154 -3.65 14.01 -1.12
C LEU A 154 -2.82 15.03 -0.36
N LEU A 155 -2.19 14.60 0.73
CA LEU A 155 -1.30 15.44 1.51
C LEU A 155 0.03 15.66 0.80
N MET A 156 0.62 14.60 0.23
CA MET A 156 1.87 14.69 -0.53
C MET A 156 1.75 15.64 -1.74
N LEU A 157 0.54 15.75 -2.31
CA LEU A 157 0.23 16.64 -3.43
C LEU A 157 -0.36 18.00 -3.01
N ASP A 158 -0.49 18.25 -1.70
CA ASP A 158 -1.05 19.47 -1.12
C ASP A 158 -2.42 19.88 -1.71
N LEU A 159 -3.29 18.89 -1.99
CA LEU A 159 -4.51 19.14 -2.76
C LEU A 159 -5.71 19.55 -1.88
N PHE A 160 -5.83 18.98 -0.68
CA PHE A 160 -7.01 19.17 0.19
C PHE A 160 -6.69 19.27 1.69
N THR A 161 -5.44 19.51 2.08
CA THR A 161 -5.00 19.39 3.46
C THR A 161 -5.50 20.52 4.38
N PRO A 162 -6.40 20.28 5.35
CA PRO A 162 -6.53 21.18 6.49
C PRO A 162 -5.31 21.00 7.41
N GLY A 163 -4.50 22.05 7.54
CA GLY A 163 -3.14 22.02 8.11
C GLY A 163 -3.01 21.77 9.62
N GLY A 164 -3.74 20.83 10.23
CA GLY A 164 -3.55 20.54 11.66
C GLY A 164 -4.19 19.29 12.26
N CYS A 165 -5.03 18.54 11.53
CA CYS A 165 -5.80 17.45 12.14
C CYS A 165 -6.10 16.31 11.17
N MET A 166 -5.09 15.46 10.97
CA MET A 166 -5.24 14.26 10.17
C MET A 166 -5.40 13.06 11.10
N SER A 167 -6.40 12.22 10.85
CA SER A 167 -6.67 11.02 11.67
C SER A 167 -5.52 10.03 11.64
N ASP A 168 -4.76 10.03 10.54
CA ASP A 168 -3.77 9.01 10.26
C ASP A 168 -2.33 9.40 10.66
N GLY A 169 -2.07 10.69 10.90
CA GLY A 169 -0.80 11.21 11.42
C GLY A 169 0.44 11.06 10.52
N MET A 170 0.35 10.33 9.40
CA MET A 170 1.45 10.14 8.46
C MET A 170 1.46 11.25 7.42
N MET A 171 2.59 11.94 7.27
CA MET A 171 2.66 13.10 6.37
C MET A 171 3.31 12.80 5.01
N ASP A 172 4.22 11.83 5.02
CA ASP A 172 5.10 11.52 3.89
C ASP A 172 4.99 10.05 3.48
N PHE A 173 5.51 9.75 2.29
CA PHE A 173 5.70 8.37 1.87
C PHE A 173 6.87 7.74 2.61
N ASP A 174 6.59 6.68 3.37
CA ASP A 174 7.61 5.95 4.12
C ASP A 174 7.27 4.46 4.21
N ILE A 175 8.30 3.63 4.36
CA ILE A 175 8.16 2.20 4.67
C ILE A 175 7.77 2.08 6.15
N MET A 176 6.56 1.57 6.40
CA MET A 176 6.09 1.31 7.75
C MET A 176 6.40 -0.12 8.22
N TYR A 177 6.41 -1.10 7.31
CA TYR A 177 6.66 -2.49 7.69
C TYR A 177 7.20 -3.34 6.54
N LEU A 178 8.12 -4.26 6.88
CA LEU A 178 8.72 -5.23 5.95
C LEU A 178 8.47 -6.65 6.45
N SER A 179 7.80 -7.47 5.64
CA SER A 179 7.45 -8.84 6.01
C SER A 179 8.66 -9.79 6.12
N GLU A 180 9.76 -9.45 5.46
CA GLU A 180 11.00 -10.23 5.38
C GLU A 180 11.71 -10.32 6.73
N LEU A 181 11.56 -9.28 7.55
CA LEU A 181 12.13 -9.20 8.89
C LEU A 181 11.26 -9.89 9.94
N ASP A 182 10.06 -10.30 9.55
CA ASP A 182 9.08 -10.88 10.44
C ASP A 182 9.14 -12.42 10.42
N PRO A 183 9.58 -13.07 11.51
CA PRO A 183 9.64 -14.52 11.55
C PRO A 183 8.24 -15.16 11.54
N THR A 184 7.22 -14.44 12.01
CA THR A 184 5.83 -14.96 12.01
C THR A 184 5.25 -14.98 10.59
N TRP A 185 5.67 -14.07 9.71
CA TRP A 185 5.23 -14.08 8.32
C TRP A 185 5.80 -15.26 7.53
N ASN A 186 7.04 -15.63 7.84
CA ASN A 186 7.78 -16.72 7.19
C ASN A 186 7.38 -18.11 7.70
N ASN A 187 6.78 -18.21 8.89
CA ASN A 187 6.50 -19.49 9.54
C ASN A 187 5.08 -19.52 10.14
N ASP A 188 4.20 -20.32 9.55
CA ASP A 188 2.79 -20.42 9.95
C ASP A 188 2.61 -20.93 11.38
N GLN A 189 3.48 -21.82 11.86
CA GLN A 189 3.41 -22.30 13.24
C GLN A 189 3.66 -21.15 14.21
N LEU A 190 4.64 -20.29 13.91
CA LEU A 190 4.89 -19.10 14.71
C LEU A 190 3.77 -18.05 14.57
N ALA A 191 3.17 -17.93 13.39
CA ALA A 191 1.97 -17.10 13.20
C ALA A 191 0.78 -17.59 14.04
N PHE A 192 0.60 -18.91 14.14
CA PHE A 192 -0.43 -19.52 14.99
C PHE A 192 -0.17 -19.28 16.48
N PHE A 193 1.09 -19.39 16.91
CA PHE A 193 1.46 -19.08 18.30
C PHE A 193 1.22 -17.61 18.67
N THR A 194 1.45 -16.67 17.76
CA THR A 194 1.21 -15.24 18.01
C THR A 194 -0.26 -14.85 17.91
N ASN A 195 -1.07 -15.63 17.18
CA ASN A 195 -2.50 -15.37 16.98
C ASN A 195 -3.33 -16.63 17.34
N PRO A 196 -3.41 -16.98 18.64
CA PRO A 196 -4.08 -18.21 19.08
C PRO A 196 -5.59 -18.23 18.78
N GLU A 197 -6.20 -17.07 18.52
CA GLU A 197 -7.60 -16.98 18.09
C GLU A 197 -7.85 -17.67 16.73
N ALA A 198 -6.81 -17.94 15.95
CA ALA A 198 -6.87 -18.78 14.76
C ALA A 198 -7.47 -20.17 15.06
N ALA A 199 -7.23 -20.71 16.26
CA ALA A 199 -7.78 -22.01 16.67
C ALA A 199 -9.32 -21.99 16.75
N ALA A 200 -9.92 -20.86 17.10
CA ALA A 200 -11.37 -20.72 17.20
C ALA A 200 -12.05 -20.77 15.81
N VAL A 201 -11.32 -20.44 14.74
CA VAL A 201 -11.84 -20.35 13.37
C VAL A 201 -11.28 -21.44 12.43
N ALA A 202 -10.46 -22.36 12.95
CA ALA A 202 -9.89 -23.48 12.21
C ALA A 202 -10.88 -24.64 11.97
N ASN A 203 -12.11 -24.55 12.48
CA ASN A 203 -13.13 -25.59 12.32
C ASN A 203 -13.87 -25.49 10.98
N LEU A 204 -14.43 -26.61 10.51
CA LEU A 204 -15.15 -26.69 9.23
C LEU A 204 -16.34 -25.72 9.14
N PRO A 205 -17.19 -25.55 10.17
CA PRO A 205 -18.23 -24.53 10.14
C PRO A 205 -17.71 -23.11 9.89
N ALA A 206 -16.65 -22.70 10.59
CA ALA A 206 -16.04 -21.37 10.42
C ALA A 206 -15.44 -21.18 9.02
N GLN A 207 -14.77 -22.20 8.47
CA GLN A 207 -14.22 -22.14 7.11
C GLN A 207 -15.34 -22.08 6.06
N SER A 208 -16.42 -22.84 6.25
CA SER A 208 -17.59 -22.82 5.36
C SER A 208 -18.33 -21.48 5.39
N ALA A 209 -18.29 -20.76 6.51
CA ALA A 209 -18.89 -19.43 6.64
C ALA A 209 -18.27 -18.41 5.67
N CYS A 210 -17.01 -18.58 5.26
CA CYS A 210 -16.38 -17.68 4.29
C CYS A 210 -17.04 -17.74 2.90
N MET A 211 -17.75 -18.83 2.55
CA MET A 211 -18.56 -18.85 1.32
C MET A 211 -19.76 -17.91 1.40
N ILE A 212 -20.33 -17.75 2.60
CA ILE A 212 -21.44 -16.82 2.85
C ILE A 212 -20.91 -15.39 2.79
N ASP A 213 -19.73 -15.13 3.38
CA ASP A 213 -19.06 -13.83 3.27
C ASP A 213 -18.73 -13.46 1.82
N ALA A 214 -18.26 -14.43 1.02
CA ALA A 214 -18.02 -14.24 -0.41
C ALA A 214 -19.31 -13.85 -1.17
N ALA A 215 -20.43 -14.52 -0.89
CA ALA A 215 -21.72 -14.19 -1.49
C ALA A 215 -22.24 -12.81 -1.05
N TYR A 216 -22.04 -12.46 0.23
CA TYR A 216 -22.45 -11.16 0.76
C TYR A 216 -21.62 -10.01 0.18
N THR A 217 -20.30 -10.19 0.10
CA THR A 217 -19.36 -9.22 -0.49
C THR A 217 -19.58 -9.02 -1.99
N ALA A 218 -20.04 -10.06 -2.70
CA ALA A 218 -20.46 -9.93 -4.10
C ALA A 218 -21.64 -8.96 -4.32
N THR A 219 -22.43 -8.66 -3.28
CA THR A 219 -23.52 -7.66 -3.35
C THR A 219 -23.04 -6.22 -3.11
N GLY A 220 -21.73 -6.01 -2.89
CA GLY A 220 -21.14 -4.70 -2.56
C GLY A 220 -21.23 -4.33 -1.08
N ASN A 221 -21.67 -5.24 -0.22
CA ASN A 221 -21.72 -5.05 1.23
C ASN A 221 -20.52 -5.69 1.92
N VAL A 222 -20.15 -5.23 3.12
CA VAL A 222 -19.03 -5.79 3.89
C VAL A 222 -19.53 -6.33 5.21
N ASN A 223 -19.17 -7.58 5.55
CA ASN A 223 -19.54 -8.20 6.81
C ASN A 223 -18.39 -8.15 7.81
N ASN A 224 -18.48 -7.25 8.80
CA ASN A 224 -17.47 -7.12 9.84
C ASN A 224 -17.52 -8.23 10.91
N ALA A 225 -18.56 -9.05 10.95
CA ALA A 225 -18.70 -10.11 11.96
C ALA A 225 -17.82 -11.33 11.64
N MET A 226 -17.57 -11.60 10.37
CA MET A 226 -16.74 -12.72 9.90
C MET A 226 -15.28 -12.29 9.72
N TRP A 227 -14.68 -11.77 10.80
CA TRP A 227 -13.33 -11.17 10.81
C TRP A 227 -12.18 -12.09 10.40
N TRP A 228 -12.42 -13.39 10.23
CA TRP A 228 -11.44 -14.37 9.75
C TRP A 228 -11.54 -14.65 8.24
N CYS A 229 -12.57 -14.14 7.57
CA CYS A 229 -12.80 -14.30 6.13
C CYS A 229 -12.40 -13.05 5.37
N ALA A 230 -11.93 -13.23 4.14
CA ALA A 230 -11.58 -12.18 3.19
C ALA A 230 -12.46 -12.30 1.93
N GLY A 231 -13.78 -12.47 2.09
CA GLY A 231 -14.72 -12.70 1.00
C GLY A 231 -14.32 -13.87 0.11
N ALA A 232 -14.39 -13.65 -1.20
CA ALA A 232 -14.04 -14.66 -2.20
C ALA A 232 -12.53 -15.00 -2.26
N TRP A 233 -11.67 -14.23 -1.60
CA TRP A 233 -10.23 -14.51 -1.57
C TRP A 233 -9.87 -15.65 -0.61
N GLY A 234 -10.72 -15.95 0.38
CA GLY A 234 -10.54 -17.09 1.29
C GLY A 234 -10.35 -16.70 2.75
N SER A 235 -9.72 -17.59 3.52
CA SER A 235 -9.45 -17.39 4.96
C SER A 235 -8.19 -16.53 5.18
N LEU A 236 -8.27 -15.60 6.14
CA LEU A 236 -7.14 -14.77 6.57
C LEU A 236 -6.09 -15.57 7.35
N TYR A 237 -6.51 -16.61 8.08
CA TYR A 237 -5.57 -17.41 8.89
C TYR A 237 -4.98 -18.58 8.10
N PRO A 238 -3.71 -18.95 8.38
CA PRO A 238 -2.74 -18.24 9.23
C PRO A 238 -2.29 -16.90 8.60
N LEU A 239 -1.97 -15.92 9.47
CA LEU A 239 -1.47 -14.59 9.10
C LEU A 239 0.02 -14.66 8.70
N SER A 240 0.29 -15.42 7.65
CA SER A 240 1.59 -15.71 7.07
C SER A 240 1.59 -15.43 5.58
N GLY A 241 2.77 -15.38 4.96
CA GLY A 241 2.95 -15.17 3.52
C GLY A 241 2.44 -16.30 2.64
N LYS A 242 2.04 -17.43 3.23
CA LYS A 242 1.45 -18.56 2.52
C LYS A 242 0.00 -18.30 2.13
N VAL A 243 -0.30 -18.51 0.87
CA VAL A 243 -1.62 -18.36 0.26
C VAL A 243 -1.90 -19.56 -0.65
N PRO A 244 -3.14 -20.07 -0.70
CA PRO A 244 -3.50 -21.12 -1.64
C PRO A 244 -3.26 -20.66 -3.07
N THR A 245 -2.71 -21.54 -3.90
CA THR A 245 -2.45 -21.26 -5.31
C THR A 245 -3.77 -21.09 -6.04
N THR A 246 -4.00 -19.87 -6.51
CA THR A 246 -5.17 -19.43 -7.27
C THR A 246 -4.72 -18.40 -8.30
N GLY A 247 -5.64 -17.76 -9.03
CA GLY A 247 -5.26 -16.66 -9.92
C GLY A 247 -4.45 -15.57 -9.21
N PHE A 248 -3.43 -15.02 -9.90
CA PHE A 248 -2.51 -14.03 -9.34
C PHE A 248 -3.20 -12.88 -8.57
N ALA A 249 -4.31 -12.36 -9.09
CA ALA A 249 -5.07 -11.29 -8.47
C ALA A 249 -5.68 -11.70 -7.11
N ASN A 250 -6.14 -12.94 -6.96
CA ASN A 250 -6.67 -13.44 -5.69
C ASN A 250 -5.55 -13.65 -4.68
N MET A 251 -4.42 -14.21 -5.12
CA MET A 251 -3.27 -14.46 -4.25
C MET A 251 -2.68 -13.16 -3.68
N THR A 252 -2.50 -12.14 -4.52
CA THR A 252 -1.98 -10.85 -4.07
C THR A 252 -2.98 -10.13 -3.17
N SER A 253 -4.27 -10.13 -3.53
CA SER A 253 -5.32 -9.50 -2.72
C SER A 253 -5.46 -10.17 -1.36
N LEU A 254 -5.42 -11.51 -1.30
CA LEU A 254 -5.42 -12.26 -0.05
C LEU A 254 -4.18 -11.95 0.79
N SER A 255 -2.99 -11.92 0.17
CA SER A 255 -1.74 -11.58 0.87
C SER A 255 -1.82 -10.17 1.48
N SER A 256 -2.33 -9.19 0.74
CA SER A 256 -2.57 -7.83 1.24
C SER A 256 -3.59 -7.80 2.38
N ALA A 257 -4.69 -8.55 2.29
CA ALA A 257 -5.70 -8.63 3.35
C ALA A 257 -5.12 -9.25 4.63
N LYS A 258 -4.31 -10.32 4.50
CA LYS A 258 -3.57 -10.93 5.61
C LYS A 258 -2.57 -9.96 6.23
N ALA A 259 -1.83 -9.21 5.40
CA ALA A 259 -0.87 -8.21 5.86
C ALA A 259 -1.56 -7.12 6.71
N ILE A 260 -2.66 -6.55 6.22
CA ILE A 260 -3.45 -5.55 6.97
C ILE A 260 -4.00 -6.16 8.27
N GLY A 261 -4.51 -7.39 8.22
CA GLY A 261 -4.98 -8.11 9.42
C GLY A 261 -3.88 -8.35 10.45
N ALA A 262 -2.67 -8.69 10.02
CA ALA A 262 -1.50 -8.87 10.89
C ALA A 262 -1.05 -7.54 11.51
N LEU A 263 -0.97 -6.48 10.70
CA LEU A 263 -0.60 -5.14 11.16
C LEU A 263 -1.63 -4.55 12.13
N HIS A 264 -2.92 -4.82 11.91
CA HIS A 264 -3.97 -4.40 12.82
C HIS A 264 -3.80 -5.01 14.21
N ARG A 265 -3.49 -6.31 14.30
CA ARG A 265 -3.23 -7.00 15.58
C ARG A 265 -1.96 -6.48 16.28
N ARG A 266 -1.05 -5.87 15.53
CA ARG A 266 0.16 -5.22 16.04
C ARG A 266 -0.04 -3.74 16.37
N GLY A 267 -1.24 -3.19 16.14
CA GLY A 267 -1.53 -1.77 16.35
C GLY A 267 -0.89 -0.82 15.33
N LEU A 268 -0.34 -1.36 14.22
CA LEU A 268 0.31 -0.58 13.15
C LEU A 268 -0.67 -0.14 12.05
N ALA A 269 -1.79 -0.84 11.91
CA ALA A 269 -2.89 -0.46 11.02
C ALA A 269 -4.15 -0.24 11.86
N GLN A 270 -4.71 0.96 11.81
CA GLN A 270 -5.94 1.28 12.52
C GLN A 270 -7.13 1.25 11.56
N ARG A 271 -8.31 0.99 12.10
CA ARG A 271 -9.55 1.13 11.35
C ARG A 271 -9.84 2.61 11.15
N THR A 272 -9.90 3.04 9.89
CA THR A 272 -10.33 4.37 9.48
C THR A 272 -11.84 4.48 9.31
#